data_AF-A0A966AK46-F1
#
_entry.id   AF-A0A966AK46-F1
#
_cell.length_a   1.000
_cell.length_b   1.000
_cell.length_c   1.000
_cell.angle_alpha   90.00
_cell.angle_beta   90.00
_cell.angle_gamma   90.00
#
_symmetry.space_group_name_H-M   'P 1'
#
loop_
_entity.id
_entity.type
_entity.pdbx_description
1 polymer ?
#
loop_
_entity_poly.entity_id
_entity_poly.type
_entity_poly.pdbx_seq_one_letter_code
_entity_poly.pdbx_strand_id
1 'polypeptide(L)'
;VEIHPDIKSFYGSYWGGPIELEADEGGVTLIQVWNDDDFDRLVENLLGHAMAKQRIKAPLTIFIALTDEEEYVLSVDNETGCVVLEEPGSIPTREVSPSLAEFLDRLRPVNNPGDDHVRGR
;
A
#
# COMPACT_ATOMS: atom_id res chain seq x y z
N VAL A 1 20.27 -3.02 -1.86
CA VAL A 1 19.32 -1.89 -1.84
C VAL A 1 18.86 -1.72 -0.41
N GLU A 2 18.87 -0.50 0.11
CA GLU A 2 18.30 -0.22 1.43
C GLU A 2 16.82 0.11 1.28
N ILE A 3 15.95 -0.50 2.09
CA ILE A 3 14.51 -0.25 2.06
C ILE A 3 14.19 1.01 2.87
N HIS A 4 13.32 1.87 2.33
CA HIS A 4 12.87 3.11 2.97
C HIS A 4 12.36 2.85 4.40
N PRO A 5 12.73 3.67 5.40
CA PRO A 5 12.37 3.45 6.80
C PRO A 5 10.85 3.37 7.05
N ASP A 6 10.04 4.13 6.30
CA ASP A 6 8.58 4.11 6.46
C ASP A 6 7.99 2.75 6.05
N ILE A 7 8.56 2.09 5.04
CA ILE A 7 8.14 0.75 4.59
C ILE A 7 8.45 -0.29 5.67
N LYS A 8 9.66 -0.20 6.26
CA LYS A 8 10.05 -1.05 7.39
C LYS A 8 9.11 -0.85 8.58
N SER A 9 8.74 0.40 8.85
CA SER A 9 7.82 0.74 9.94
C SER A 9 6.41 0.22 9.65
N PHE A 10 5.92 0.39 8.42
CA PHE A 10 4.59 -0.07 8.00
C PHE A 10 4.41 -1.58 8.17
N TYR A 11 5.32 -2.38 7.61
CA TYR A 11 5.23 -3.84 7.69
C TYR A 11 5.78 -4.44 8.99
N GLY A 12 6.60 -3.69 9.74
CA GLY A 12 7.27 -4.17 10.95
C GLY A 12 6.63 -3.75 12.27
N SER A 13 5.54 -2.96 12.25
CA SER A 13 4.93 -2.46 13.49
C SER A 13 3.96 -3.45 14.14
N TYR A 14 3.10 -4.11 13.35
CA TYR A 14 2.03 -4.95 13.87
C TYR A 14 1.70 -6.10 12.92
N TRP A 15 1.17 -7.18 13.50
CA TRP A 15 0.48 -8.20 12.72
C TRP A 15 -0.97 -7.79 12.48
N GLY A 16 -1.49 -8.02 11.29
CA GLY A 16 -2.84 -7.63 10.90
C GLY A 16 -3.33 -8.35 9.65
N GLY A 17 -4.64 -8.46 9.52
CA GLY A 17 -5.28 -8.82 8.26
C GLY A 17 -5.42 -7.60 7.35
N PRO A 18 -5.84 -7.78 6.10
CA PRO A 18 -6.14 -6.66 5.20
C PRO A 18 -7.11 -5.67 5.84
N ILE A 19 -6.86 -4.37 5.63
CA ILE A 19 -7.70 -3.29 6.18
C ILE A 19 -8.32 -2.52 5.02
N GLU A 20 -9.65 -2.61 4.91
CA GLU A 20 -10.44 -1.88 3.91
C GLU A 20 -10.74 -0.46 4.42
N LEU A 21 -10.42 0.53 3.60
CA LEU A 21 -10.54 1.96 3.87
C LEU A 21 -10.94 2.71 2.60
N GLU A 22 -11.23 3.99 2.75
CA GLU A 22 -11.56 4.94 1.68
C GLU A 22 -10.48 6.02 1.59
N ALA A 23 -9.95 6.24 0.39
CA ALA A 23 -9.08 7.37 0.06
C ALA A 23 -9.87 8.49 -0.66
N ASP A 24 -9.20 9.52 -1.19
CA ASP A 24 -9.85 10.49 -2.08
C ASP A 24 -10.05 9.91 -3.48
N GLU A 25 -9.26 8.90 -3.84
CA GLU A 25 -9.21 8.24 -5.13
C GLU A 25 -10.20 7.07 -5.26
N GLY A 26 -10.71 6.54 -4.16
CA GLY A 26 -11.59 5.36 -4.12
C GLY A 26 -11.27 4.43 -2.95
N GLY A 27 -11.85 3.24 -2.97
CA GLY A 27 -11.59 2.19 -2.00
C GLY A 27 -10.17 1.68 -2.10
N VAL A 28 -9.59 1.43 -0.93
CA VAL A 28 -8.23 0.89 -0.79
C VAL A 28 -8.22 -0.23 0.24
N THR A 29 -7.48 -1.29 -0.06
CA THR A 29 -7.22 -2.37 0.90
C THR A 29 -5.74 -2.36 1.26
N LEU A 30 -5.42 -1.91 2.48
CA LEU A 30 -4.05 -1.96 2.97
C LEU A 30 -3.59 -3.41 3.09
N ILE A 31 -2.43 -3.71 2.52
CA ILE A 31 -1.77 -5.00 2.62
C ILE A 31 -1.09 -5.05 3.98
N GLN A 32 -1.42 -6.06 4.79
CA GLN A 32 -0.84 -6.28 6.11
C GLN A 32 -0.24 -7.68 6.18
N VAL A 33 0.63 -7.89 7.16
CA VAL A 33 1.23 -9.20 7.40
C VAL A 33 0.57 -9.82 8.62
N TRP A 34 0.06 -11.04 8.52
CA TRP A 34 -0.66 -11.69 9.62
C TRP A 34 0.25 -12.45 10.58
N ASN A 35 1.37 -12.96 10.08
CA ASN A 35 2.35 -13.77 10.80
C ASN A 35 3.69 -13.84 10.05
N ASP A 36 4.66 -14.55 10.60
CA ASP A 36 5.98 -14.73 9.99
C ASP A 36 5.92 -15.42 8.62
N ASP A 37 5.06 -16.43 8.43
CA ASP A 37 4.92 -17.12 7.15
C ASP A 37 4.43 -16.18 6.03
N ASP A 38 3.51 -15.28 6.35
CA ASP A 38 3.03 -14.25 5.44
C ASP A 38 4.10 -13.17 5.20
N PHE A 39 4.96 -12.91 6.18
CA PHE A 39 6.11 -12.01 6.01
C PHE A 39 7.10 -12.58 4.98
N ASP A 40 7.44 -13.86 5.09
CA ASP A 40 8.33 -14.53 4.14
C ASP A 40 7.75 -14.48 2.72
N ARG A 41 6.44 -14.74 2.57
CA ARG A 41 5.73 -14.60 1.28
C ARG A 41 5.75 -13.17 0.75
N LEU A 42 5.56 -12.18 1.63
CA LEU A 42 5.67 -10.77 1.25
C LEU A 42 7.07 -10.49 0.70
N VAL A 43 8.13 -10.94 1.38
CA VAL A 43 9.51 -10.77 0.92
C VAL A 43 9.74 -11.42 -0.45
N GLU A 44 9.25 -12.65 -0.67
CA GLU A 44 9.32 -13.32 -1.97
C GLU A 44 8.64 -12.51 -3.08
N ASN A 45 7.43 -11.99 -2.81
CA ASN A 45 6.70 -11.16 -3.75
C ASN A 45 7.44 -9.85 -4.06
N LEU A 46 8.01 -9.20 -3.03
CA LEU A 46 8.79 -7.97 -3.19
C LEU A 46 10.08 -8.19 -3.96
N LEU A 47 10.75 -9.33 -3.77
CA LEU A 47 11.92 -9.71 -4.58
C LEU A 47 11.55 -9.88 -6.05
N GLY A 48 10.46 -10.58 -6.34
CA GLY A 48 9.93 -10.74 -7.70
C GLY A 48 9.63 -9.40 -8.36
N HIS A 49 8.94 -8.50 -7.64
CA HIS A 49 8.63 -7.14 -8.08
C HIS A 49 9.89 -6.31 -8.35
N ALA A 50 10.86 -6.33 -7.43
CA ALA A 50 12.13 -5.62 -7.59
C ALA A 50 12.91 -6.09 -8.82
N MET A 51 12.93 -7.40 -9.10
CA MET A 51 13.55 -7.94 -10.31
C MET A 51 12.82 -7.50 -11.58
N ALA A 52 11.49 -7.43 -11.57
CA ALA A 52 10.70 -6.94 -12.69
C ALA A 52 11.00 -5.46 -12.98
N LYS A 53 10.99 -4.61 -11.95
CA LYS A 53 11.36 -3.17 -12.05
C LYS A 53 12.77 -2.98 -12.60
N GLN A 54 13.72 -3.79 -12.12
CA GLN A 54 15.11 -3.73 -12.59
C GLN A 54 15.23 -4.02 -14.10
N ARG A 55 14.46 -4.98 -14.64
CA ARG A 55 14.49 -5.34 -16.07
C ARG A 55 14.06 -4.19 -16.98
N ILE A 56 13.10 -3.38 -16.53
CA ILE A 56 12.59 -2.23 -17.28
C ILE A 56 13.28 -0.91 -16.89
N LYS A 57 14.27 -0.96 -15.98
CA LYS A 57 14.97 0.21 -15.41
C LYS A 57 14.03 1.21 -14.74
N ALA A 58 12.95 0.73 -14.13
CA ALA A 58 12.05 1.55 -13.33
C ALA A 58 12.60 1.71 -11.90
N PRO A 59 12.22 2.79 -11.18
CA PRO A 59 12.49 2.93 -9.76
C PRO A 59 11.93 1.75 -8.96
N LEU A 60 12.60 1.39 -7.86
CA LEU A 60 12.05 0.41 -6.93
C LEU A 60 10.89 1.04 -6.18
N THR A 61 9.74 0.40 -6.27
CA THR A 61 8.56 0.71 -5.48
C THR A 61 8.20 -0.51 -4.64
N ILE A 62 7.52 -0.29 -3.52
CA ILE A 62 7.04 -1.37 -2.64
C ILE A 62 5.54 -1.20 -2.48
N PHE A 63 4.76 -2.17 -2.95
CA PHE A 63 3.31 -2.14 -2.83
C PHE A 63 2.88 -2.12 -1.36
N ILE A 64 1.83 -1.36 -1.05
CA ILE A 64 1.27 -1.18 0.30
C ILE A 64 -0.25 -1.36 0.34
N ALA A 65 -0.93 -1.19 -0.79
CA ALA A 65 -2.38 -1.34 -0.85
C ALA A 65 -2.86 -1.74 -2.24
N LEU A 66 -3.98 -2.45 -2.29
CA LEU A 66 -4.78 -2.67 -3.49
C LEU A 66 -5.77 -1.53 -3.65
N THR A 67 -6.13 -1.22 -4.88
CA THR A 67 -7.22 -0.27 -5.19
C THR A 67 -8.45 -1.03 -5.67
N ASP A 68 -9.60 -0.36 -5.77
CA ASP A 68 -10.80 -0.93 -6.39
C ASP A 68 -10.63 -1.20 -7.91
N GLU A 69 -9.66 -0.54 -8.54
CA GLU A 69 -9.26 -0.82 -9.92
C GLU A 69 -8.20 -1.93 -9.91
N GLU A 70 -8.58 -3.15 -10.35
CA GLU A 70 -7.72 -4.35 -10.27
C GLU A 70 -6.38 -4.19 -11.00
N GLU A 71 -6.32 -3.29 -11.99
CA GLU A 71 -5.12 -2.97 -12.75
C GLU A 71 -4.08 -2.15 -11.97
N TYR A 72 -4.49 -1.46 -10.90
CA TYR A 72 -3.63 -0.52 -10.17
C TYR A 72 -3.39 -0.93 -8.73
N VAL A 73 -2.16 -0.69 -8.28
CA VAL A 73 -1.73 -0.83 -6.89
C VAL A 73 -1.14 0.48 -6.38
N LEU A 74 -1.28 0.72 -5.09
CA LEU A 74 -0.57 1.80 -4.41
C LEU A 74 0.73 1.25 -3.83
N SER A 75 1.81 1.98 -4.11
CA SER A 75 3.16 1.63 -3.69
C SER A 75 3.87 2.83 -3.09
N VAL A 76 4.91 2.58 -2.31
CA VAL A 76 5.86 3.61 -1.85
C VAL A 76 7.08 3.59 -2.78
N ASP A 77 7.44 4.73 -3.33
CA ASP A 77 8.74 4.89 -3.99
C ASP A 77 9.85 4.75 -2.96
N ASN A 78 10.75 3.79 -3.17
CA ASN A 78 11.75 3.43 -2.16
C ASN A 78 12.83 4.49 -1.99
N GLU A 79 13.03 5.38 -2.96
CA GLU A 79 14.01 6.47 -2.88
C GLU A 79 13.40 7.70 -2.20
N THR A 80 12.18 8.09 -2.57
CA THR A 80 11.57 9.34 -2.11
C THR A 80 10.64 9.20 -0.91
N GLY A 81 10.06 8.02 -0.69
CA GLY A 81 9.01 7.79 0.32
C GLY A 81 7.61 8.25 -0.11
N CYS A 82 7.45 8.80 -1.32
CA CYS A 82 6.15 9.19 -1.87
C CYS A 82 5.27 7.95 -2.08
N VAL A 83 3.96 8.10 -1.86
CA VAL A 83 2.97 7.10 -2.29
C VAL A 83 2.60 7.36 -3.73
N VAL A 84 2.68 6.33 -4.56
CA VAL A 84 2.46 6.37 -6.01
C VAL A 84 1.44 5.33 -6.43
N LEU A 85 0.69 5.63 -7.49
CA LEU A 85 -0.19 4.70 -8.20
C LEU A 85 0.59 4.08 -9.36
N GLU A 86 0.54 2.76 -9.48
CA GLU A 86 1.22 2.05 -10.55
C GLU A 86 0.49 0.79 -11.03
N GLU A 87 0.69 0.46 -12.30
CA GLU A 87 0.36 -0.86 -12.85
C GLU A 87 1.52 -1.84 -12.60
N PRO A 88 1.24 -3.11 -12.26
CA PRO A 88 2.28 -4.12 -12.11
C PRO A 88 3.20 -4.22 -13.33
N GLY A 89 4.51 -4.12 -13.11
CA GLY A 89 5.50 -4.20 -14.18
C GLY A 89 5.66 -2.94 -15.04
N SER A 90 5.12 -1.81 -14.61
CA SER A 90 5.25 -0.50 -15.28
C SER A 90 6.02 0.52 -14.44
N ILE A 91 6.32 1.68 -15.01
CA ILE A 91 6.80 2.86 -14.26
C ILE A 91 5.58 3.46 -13.52
N PRO A 92 5.74 4.01 -12.30
CA PRO A 92 4.64 4.66 -11.61
C PRO A 92 3.94 5.72 -12.46
N THR A 93 2.61 5.70 -12.46
CA THR A 93 1.78 6.53 -13.32
C THR A 93 1.55 7.92 -12.71
N ARG A 94 1.41 7.99 -11.39
CA ARG A 94 1.06 9.23 -10.68
C ARG A 94 1.47 9.19 -9.21
N GLU A 95 1.94 10.32 -8.68
CA GLU A 95 2.07 10.52 -7.22
C GLU A 95 0.70 10.77 -6.58
N VAL A 96 0.43 10.07 -5.49
CA VAL A 96 -0.83 10.08 -4.74
C VAL A 96 -0.69 10.85 -3.43
N SER A 97 0.47 10.75 -2.77
CA SER A 97 0.77 11.49 -1.55
C SER A 97 2.29 11.68 -1.40
N PRO A 98 2.76 12.80 -0.83
CA PRO A 98 4.20 13.04 -0.69
C PRO A 98 4.86 12.16 0.38
N SER A 99 4.10 11.47 1.23
CA SER A 99 4.64 10.50 2.19
C SER A 99 3.63 9.42 2.57
N LEU A 100 4.11 8.29 3.07
CA LEU A 100 3.25 7.23 3.59
C LEU A 100 2.42 7.71 4.79
N ALA A 101 3.01 8.51 5.68
CA ALA A 101 2.30 9.05 6.84
C ALA A 101 1.13 9.94 6.43
N GLU A 102 1.34 10.88 5.51
CA GLU A 102 0.27 11.75 5.01
C GLU A 102 -0.82 10.96 4.28
N PHE A 103 -0.44 9.91 3.55
CA PHE A 103 -1.42 9.03 2.92
C PHE A 103 -2.30 8.31 3.96
N LEU A 104 -1.70 7.73 5.00
CA LEU A 104 -2.43 7.01 6.04
C LEU A 104 -3.33 7.94 6.87
N ASP A 105 -2.86 9.15 7.19
CA ASP A 105 -3.61 10.13 8.00
C ASP A 105 -4.92 10.60 7.34
N ARG A 106 -5.01 10.57 6.00
CA ARG A 106 -6.22 10.97 5.28
C ARG A 106 -7.20 9.83 4.98
N LEU A 107 -6.82 8.57 5.22
CA LEU A 107 -7.69 7.42 5.00
C LEU A 107 -8.89 7.46 5.95
N ARG A 108 -10.03 7.01 5.45
CA ARG A 108 -11.30 7.01 6.17
C ARG A 108 -11.83 5.59 6.30
N PRO A 109 -12.51 5.22 7.39
CA PRO A 109 -13.22 3.95 7.48
C PRO A 109 -14.24 3.83 6.34
N VAL A 110 -14.44 2.62 5.84
CA VAL A 110 -15.56 2.33 4.92
C VAL A 110 -16.86 2.63 5.67
N ASN A 111 -17.64 3.58 5.15
CA ASN A 111 -18.96 3.89 5.72
C ASN A 111 -19.91 2.75 5.37
N ASN A 112 -20.14 1.85 6.31
CA ASN A 112 -21.13 0.80 6.14
C ASN A 112 -22.53 1.42 6.35
N PRO A 113 -23.45 1.40 5.36
CA PRO A 113 -24.80 2.01 5.49
C PRO A 113 -25.71 1.38 6.57
N GLY A 114 -25.18 0.50 7.42
CA GLY A 114 -25.85 -0.06 8.61
C GLY A 114 -25.51 0.63 9.94
N ASP A 115 -24.51 1.51 9.99
CA ASP A 115 -24.00 2.09 11.26
C ASP A 115 -24.71 3.39 11.70
N ASP A 116 -25.64 3.91 10.88
CA ASP A 116 -26.42 5.12 11.18
C ASP A 116 -27.49 4.92 12.27
N HIS A 117 -27.76 3.69 12.72
CA HIS A 117 -28.82 3.42 13.71
C HIS A 117 -28.44 3.63 15.18
N VAL A 118 -27.19 3.97 15.51
CA VAL A 118 -26.74 4.06 16.92
C VAL A 118 -26.51 5.50 17.42
N ARG A 119 -26.55 6.52 16.54
CA ARG A 119 -26.31 7.92 16.95
C ARG A 119 -27.56 8.74 17.30
N GLY A 120 -28.65 8.10 17.66
CA GLY A 120 -29.89 8.81 18.01
C GLY A 120 -30.77 8.08 19.02
N ARG A 121 -30.32 7.88 20.26
CA ARG A 121 -31.16 7.87 21.48
C ARG A 121 -30.37 8.27 22.70
#